data_AF-A0A5E4GG73-F1
#
_entry.id   AF-A0A5E4GG73-F1
#
_cell.length_a   1.000
_cell.length_b   1.000
_cell.length_c   1.000
_cell.angle_alpha   90.00
_cell.angle_beta   90.00
_cell.angle_gamma   90.00
#
_symmetry.space_group_name_H-M   'P 1'
#
loop_
_entity.id
_entity.type
_entity.pdbx_description
1 polymer ?
#
loop_
_entity_poly.entity_id
_entity_poly.type
_entity_poly.pdbx_seq_one_letter_code
_entity_poly.pdbx_strand_id
1 'polypeptide(L)'
;MTENREGALQRIEKRAVAVIHELLSLTVEKKISLEKIAHFRMAMNLPNKLKEFLLQHQGIFYISTRGNHGKLHTVFLREAYMK
;
A
#
# COMPACT_ATOMS: atom_id res chain seq x y z
N MET A 1 26.28 -11.39 10.68
CA MET A 1 25.43 -10.39 11.39
C MET A 1 24.50 -9.59 10.45
N THR A 2 24.74 -9.59 9.14
CA THR A 2 23.91 -8.91 8.11
C THR A 2 22.65 -9.69 7.72
N GLU A 3 22.74 -11.01 7.65
CA GLU A 3 21.66 -11.93 7.23
C GLU A 3 20.38 -11.83 8.08
N ASN A 4 20.52 -11.65 9.40
CA ASN A 4 19.39 -11.51 10.32
C ASN A 4 18.63 -10.17 10.10
N ARG A 5 19.34 -9.11 9.69
CA ARG A 5 18.75 -7.79 9.42
C ARG A 5 17.96 -7.80 8.13
N GLU A 6 18.48 -8.43 7.08
CA GLU A 6 17.79 -8.55 5.79
C GLU A 6 16.50 -9.37 5.94
N GLY A 7 16.56 -10.51 6.65
CA GLY A 7 15.37 -11.30 6.95
C GLY A 7 14.31 -10.51 7.74
N ALA A 8 14.73 -9.66 8.69
CA ALA A 8 13.81 -8.80 9.43
C ALA A 8 13.14 -7.74 8.54
N LEU A 9 13.91 -7.10 7.65
CA LEU A 9 13.37 -6.11 6.71
C LEU A 9 12.35 -6.72 5.74
N GLN A 10 12.64 -7.91 5.19
CA GLN A 10 11.70 -8.62 4.32
C GLN A 10 10.38 -8.97 5.03
N ARG A 11 10.43 -9.35 6.32
CA ARG A 11 9.21 -9.61 7.10
C ARG A 11 8.38 -8.34 7.30
N ILE A 12 9.01 -7.21 7.56
CA ILE A 12 8.34 -5.92 7.71
C ILE A 12 7.68 -5.50 6.39
N GLU A 13 8.39 -5.65 5.27
CA GLU A 13 7.87 -5.36 3.94
C GLU A 13 6.65 -6.24 3.60
N LYS A 14 6.76 -7.57 3.75
CA LYS A 14 5.66 -8.50 3.53
C LYS A 14 4.45 -8.18 4.40
N ARG A 15 4.67 -7.83 5.68
CA ARG A 15 3.59 -7.41 6.58
C ARG A 15 2.91 -6.13 6.09
N ALA A 16 3.68 -5.13 5.65
CA ALA A 16 3.13 -3.88 5.15
C ALA A 16 2.26 -4.11 3.89
N VAL A 17 2.70 -4.98 2.97
CA VAL A 17 1.90 -5.40 1.82
C VAL A 17 0.60 -6.07 2.27
N ALA A 18 0.69 -7.06 3.16
CA ALA A 18 -0.48 -7.80 3.65
C ALA A 18 -1.50 -6.88 4.35
N VAL A 19 -1.05 -5.98 5.22
CA VAL A 19 -1.94 -5.04 5.93
C VAL A 19 -2.69 -4.14 4.96
N ILE A 20 -2.04 -3.61 3.92
CA ILE A 20 -2.70 -2.75 2.92
C ILE A 20 -3.67 -3.58 2.07
N HIS A 21 -3.29 -4.80 1.69
CA HIS A 21 -4.14 -5.72 0.95
C HIS A 21 -5.42 -6.05 1.74
N GLU A 22 -5.30 -6.43 3.00
CA GLU A 22 -6.43 -6.70 3.90
C GLU A 22 -7.32 -5.47 4.08
N LEU A 23 -6.73 -4.30 4.35
CA LEU A 23 -7.47 -3.04 4.47
C LEU A 23 -8.31 -2.74 3.23
N LEU A 24 -7.72 -2.88 2.04
CA LEU A 24 -8.43 -2.71 0.77
C LEU A 24 -9.51 -3.79 0.61
N SER A 25 -9.23 -5.03 1.00
CA SER A 25 -10.17 -6.14 0.94
C SER A 25 -11.42 -5.96 1.81
N LEU A 26 -11.33 -5.17 2.88
CA LEU A 26 -12.48 -4.79 3.71
C LEU A 26 -13.34 -3.69 3.10
N THR A 27 -12.89 -3.03 2.03
CA THR A 27 -13.70 -2.04 1.31
C THR A 27 -14.51 -2.70 0.18
N VAL A 28 -15.74 -2.22 -0.03
CA VAL A 28 -16.63 -2.73 -1.09
C VAL A 28 -15.98 -2.63 -2.47
N GLU A 29 -15.44 -1.47 -2.81
CA GLU A 29 -14.81 -1.21 -4.10
C GLU A 29 -13.33 -1.62 -4.16
N LYS A 30 -12.80 -2.32 -3.15
CA LYS A 30 -11.39 -2.75 -3.10
C LYS A 30 -10.38 -1.60 -3.36
N LYS A 31 -10.73 -0.39 -2.91
CA LYS A 31 -9.98 0.85 -3.11
C LYS A 31 -10.15 1.82 -1.95
N ILE A 32 -9.13 2.66 -1.72
CA ILE A 32 -9.16 3.73 -0.71
C ILE A 32 -8.21 4.87 -1.14
N SER A 33 -8.44 6.10 -0.67
CA SER A 33 -7.49 7.19 -0.94
C SER A 33 -6.17 6.97 -0.20
N LEU A 34 -5.06 7.33 -0.85
CA LEU A 34 -3.72 7.22 -0.26
C LEU A 34 -3.59 8.04 1.03
N GLU A 35 -4.23 9.21 1.07
CA GLU A 35 -4.28 10.09 2.24
C GLU A 35 -4.93 9.42 3.46
N LYS A 36 -6.01 8.67 3.26
CA LYS A 36 -6.66 7.91 4.33
C LYS A 36 -5.74 6.81 4.87
N ILE A 37 -5.01 6.09 4.02
CA ILE A 37 -4.02 5.10 4.48
C ILE A 37 -2.90 5.81 5.25
N ALA A 38 -2.41 6.94 4.73
CA ALA A 38 -1.33 7.71 5.35
C ALA A 38 -1.72 8.23 6.75
N HIS A 39 -2.98 8.61 6.97
CA HIS A 39 -3.48 9.02 8.28
C HIS A 39 -3.30 7.93 9.35
N PHE A 40 -3.53 6.65 9.01
CA PHE A 40 -3.39 5.52 9.93
C PHE A 40 -2.02 4.83 9.88
N ARG A 41 -1.06 5.41 9.16
CA ARG A 41 0.26 4.79 8.89
C ARG A 41 0.98 4.35 10.16
N MET A 42 0.98 5.18 11.20
CA MET A 42 1.64 4.84 12.47
C MET A 42 0.92 3.71 13.19
N ALA A 43 -0.42 3.76 13.28
CA ALA A 43 -1.23 2.74 13.93
C ALA A 43 -1.08 1.36 13.25
N MET A 44 -0.93 1.34 11.93
CA MET A 44 -0.76 0.11 11.14
C MET A 44 0.71 -0.32 10.97
N ASN A 45 1.65 0.48 11.47
CA ASN A 45 3.10 0.29 11.34
C ASN A 45 3.56 0.22 9.86
N LEU A 46 3.09 1.17 9.05
CA LEU A 46 3.36 1.27 7.60
C LEU A 46 4.56 2.20 7.28
N PRO A 47 5.22 2.03 6.11
CA PRO A 47 6.37 2.82 5.70
C PRO A 47 6.07 4.32 5.56
N ASN A 48 7.02 5.17 5.98
CA ASN A 48 6.91 6.64 5.89
C ASN A 48 6.61 7.11 4.46
N LYS A 49 7.30 6.54 3.48
CA LYS A 49 7.17 6.87 2.06
C LYS A 49 6.15 5.97 1.36
N LEU A 50 4.90 6.05 1.80
CA LEU A 50 3.85 5.12 1.39
C LEU A 50 3.63 5.07 -0.13
N LYS A 51 3.66 6.21 -0.81
CA LYS A 51 3.51 6.26 -2.28
C LYS A 51 4.64 5.49 -2.98
N GLU A 52 5.89 5.73 -2.60
CA GLU A 52 7.05 5.05 -3.16
C GLU A 52 6.99 3.55 -2.88
N PHE A 53 6.64 3.16 -1.66
CA PHE A 53 6.44 1.77 -1.27
C PHE A 53 5.39 1.07 -2.15
N LEU A 54 4.22 1.67 -2.34
CA LEU A 54 3.18 1.09 -3.19
C LEU A 54 3.61 0.99 -4.66
N LEU A 55 4.42 1.94 -5.15
CA LEU A 55 4.99 1.88 -6.50
C LEU A 55 6.04 0.78 -6.67
N GLN A 56 6.63 0.26 -5.59
CA GLN A 56 7.49 -0.94 -5.66
C GLN A 56 6.68 -2.23 -5.77
N HIS A 57 5.40 -2.20 -5.37
CA HIS A 57 4.50 -3.36 -5.38
C HIS A 57 3.39 -3.22 -6.43
N GLN A 58 3.73 -2.69 -7.61
CA GLN A 58 2.78 -2.46 -8.71
C GLN A 58 2.14 -3.72 -9.29
N GLY A 59 2.64 -4.93 -9.00
CA GLY A 59 1.95 -6.17 -9.37
C GLY A 59 0.68 -6.41 -8.53
N ILE A 60 0.61 -5.87 -7.32
CA ILE A 60 -0.47 -6.08 -6.36
C ILE A 60 -1.37 -4.85 -6.27
N PHE A 61 -0.76 -3.67 -6.23
CA PHE A 61 -1.48 -2.40 -6.09
C PHE A 61 -1.45 -1.59 -7.38
N TYR A 62 -2.53 -0.87 -7.63
CA TYR A 62 -2.60 0.16 -8.66
C TYR A 62 -2.87 1.52 -8.00
N ILE A 63 -2.18 2.57 -8.44
CA ILE A 63 -2.41 3.94 -7.96
C ILE A 63 -2.97 4.77 -9.10
N SER A 64 -4.22 5.20 -8.97
CA SER A 64 -4.79 6.21 -9.86
C SER A 64 -4.44 7.60 -9.33
N THR A 65 -4.08 8.51 -10.23
CA THR A 65 -3.83 9.92 -9.92
C THR A 65 -4.87 10.77 -10.66
N ARG A 66 -5.63 11.58 -9.93
CA ARG A 66 -6.72 12.41 -10.49
C ARG A 66 -6.79 13.78 -9.80
N GLY A 67 -7.64 14.68 -10.32
CA GLY A 67 -7.95 15.98 -9.74
C GLY A 67 -6.91 17.09 -9.94
N ASN A 68 -7.18 18.27 -9.36
CA ASN A 68 -6.41 19.51 -9.51
C ASN A 68 -4.91 19.32 -9.21
N HIS A 69 -4.12 19.18 -10.28
CA HIS A 69 -2.66 18.98 -10.26
C HIS A 69 -2.17 17.60 -9.78
N GLY A 70 -3.00 16.56 -9.90
CA GLY A 70 -2.55 15.19 -9.63
C GLY A 70 -2.24 14.88 -8.16
N LYS A 71 -2.88 15.63 -7.24
CA LYS A 71 -2.69 15.45 -5.79
C LYS A 71 -3.59 14.35 -5.20
N LEU A 72 -4.67 13.98 -5.88
CA LEU A 72 -5.57 12.94 -5.38
C LEU A 72 -5.09 11.58 -5.89
N HIS A 73 -4.60 10.77 -4.95
CA HIS A 73 -4.17 9.41 -5.22
C HIS A 73 -5.15 8.42 -4.60
N THR A 74 -5.63 7.47 -5.40
CA THR A 74 -6.45 6.35 -4.95
C THR A 74 -5.70 5.05 -5.19
N VAL A 75 -5.61 4.21 -4.16
CA VAL A 75 -4.96 2.91 -4.20
C VAL A 75 -6.04 1.85 -4.42
N PHE A 76 -5.79 0.95 -5.35
CA PHE A 76 -6.68 -0.15 -5.73
C PHE A 76 -5.93 -1.47 -5.57
N LEU A 77 -6.65 -2.50 -5.14
CA LEU A 77 -6.18 -3.87 -5.19
C LEU A 77 -6.37 -4.44 -6.61
N ARG A 78 -5.29 -4.84 -7.28
CA ARG A 78 -5.33 -5.18 -8.72
C ARG A 78 -6.15 -6.41 -9.05
N GLU A 79 -6.03 -7.47 -8.24
CA GLU A 79 -6.75 -8.73 -8.44
C GLU A 79 -8.28 -8.54 -8.47
N ALA A 80 -8.81 -7.48 -7.87
CA ALA A 80 -10.24 -7.17 -7.93
C ALA A 80 -10.70 -6.71 -9.33
N TYR A 81 -9.77 -6.39 -10.24
CA TYR A 81 -10.04 -5.81 -11.56
C TYR A 81 -9.34 -6.55 -12.70
N MET A 82 -8.59 -7.61 -12.41
CA MET A 82 -8.01 -8.50 -13.40
C MET A 82 -8.98 -9.67 -13.61
N LYS A 83 -9.44 -9.89 -14.84
CA LYS A 83 -10.22 -11.05 -15.25
C LYS A 83 -9.31 -12.11 -15.85
#